data_AF-A0AAF1D5B0-F1
#
_entry.id   AF-A0AAF1D5B0-F1
#
_cell.length_a   1.000
_cell.length_b   1.000
_cell.length_c   1.000
_cell.angle_alpha   90.00
_cell.angle_beta   90.00
_cell.angle_gamma   90.00
#
_symmetry.space_group_name_H-M   'P 1'
#
loop_
_entity.id
_entity.type
_entity.pdbx_description
1 polymer ?
#
loop_
_entity_poly.entity_id
_entity_poly.type
_entity_poly.pdbx_seq_one_letter_code
_entity_poly.pdbx_strand_id
1 'polypeptide(L)'
;MGNLNDLVSDPRLNNYARRLGVKLPLEVGLTQWKGRVYYHVSGVHHDGRRFLIEVFRTTASGNLEAIMAFEYPPPIRDLDLK
;
A
#
# COMPACT_ATOMS: atom_id res chain seq x y z
N MET A 1 11.50 -12.87 -6.59
CA MET A 1 11.53 -12.06 -5.35
C MET A 1 11.19 -10.64 -5.75
N GLY A 2 9.92 -10.25 -5.66
CA GLY A 2 9.55 -8.84 -5.88
C GLY A 2 10.07 -8.03 -4.70
N ASN A 3 10.98 -7.11 -4.95
CA ASN A 3 11.58 -6.27 -3.92
C ASN A 3 10.57 -5.17 -3.55
N LEU A 4 10.64 -4.63 -2.33
CA LEU A 4 9.76 -3.54 -1.89
C LEU A 4 9.83 -2.30 -2.80
N ASN A 5 10.99 -2.11 -3.44
CA ASN A 5 11.22 -1.07 -4.44
C ASN A 5 10.47 -1.30 -5.76
N ASP A 6 10.01 -2.54 -6.02
CA ASP A 6 9.21 -2.85 -7.20
C ASP A 6 7.77 -2.36 -7.03
N LEU A 7 7.26 -2.29 -5.79
CA LEU A 7 5.89 -1.83 -5.51
C LEU A 7 5.71 -0.35 -5.88
N VAL A 8 6.65 0.51 -5.51
CA VAL A 8 6.58 1.95 -5.83
C VAL A 8 6.72 2.24 -7.32
N SER A 9 7.31 1.32 -8.06
CA SER A 9 7.48 1.41 -9.51
C SER A 9 6.45 0.57 -10.28
N ASP A 10 5.53 -0.12 -9.59
CA ASP A 10 4.54 -0.99 -10.21
C ASP A 10 3.64 -0.14 -11.13
N PRO A 11 3.64 -0.39 -12.46
CA PRO A 11 2.83 0.37 -13.40
C PRO A 11 1.34 0.32 -13.10
N ARG A 12 0.84 -0.78 -12.52
CA ARG A 12 -0.58 -0.91 -12.13
C ARG A 12 -0.91 0.06 -11.01
N LEU A 13 -0.09 0.12 -9.97
CA LEU A 13 -0.28 1.02 -8.83
C LEU A 13 -0.14 2.48 -9.26
N ASN A 14 0.85 2.79 -10.10
CA ASN A 14 1.06 4.14 -10.62
C ASN A 14 -0.10 4.61 -11.50
N ASN A 15 -0.66 3.73 -12.34
CA ASN A 15 -1.83 4.07 -13.15
C ASN A 15 -3.09 4.26 -12.29
N TYR A 16 -3.28 3.44 -11.26
CA TYR A 16 -4.39 3.59 -10.33
C TYR A 16 -4.28 4.90 -9.53
N ALA A 17 -3.09 5.20 -8.97
CA ALA A 17 -2.81 6.44 -8.26
C ALA A 17 -3.10 7.69 -9.11
N ARG A 18 -2.65 7.72 -10.37
CA ARG A 18 -2.95 8.83 -11.29
C ARG A 18 -4.44 9.03 -11.54
N ARG A 19 -5.22 7.94 -11.67
CA ARG A 19 -6.67 8.02 -11.82
C ARG A 19 -7.35 8.59 -10.58
N LEU A 20 -6.77 8.37 -9.41
CA LEU A 20 -7.24 8.93 -8.14
C LEU A 20 -6.72 10.35 -7.87
N GLY A 21 -5.89 10.95 -8.75
CA GLY A 21 -5.27 12.26 -8.50
C GLY A 21 -4.13 12.22 -7.47
N VAL A 22 -3.56 11.04 -7.21
CA VAL A 22 -2.44 10.86 -6.29
C VAL A 22 -1.13 11.14 -7.01
N LYS A 23 -0.28 11.97 -6.38
CA LYS A 23 1.05 12.33 -6.90
C LYS A 23 2.02 11.17 -6.79
N LEU A 24 2.95 11.10 -7.73
CA LEU A 24 4.08 10.17 -7.72
C LEU A 24 5.34 10.89 -7.19
N PRO A 25 6.33 10.14 -6.64
CA PRO A 25 6.31 8.69 -6.41
C PRO A 25 5.35 8.31 -5.28
N LEU A 26 4.89 7.06 -5.30
CA LEU A 26 4.17 6.49 -4.16
C LEU A 26 5.14 6.27 -2.98
N GLU A 27 4.59 5.99 -1.82
CA GLU A 27 5.31 5.67 -0.59
C GLU A 27 5.02 4.23 -0.20
N VAL A 28 6.03 3.50 0.29
CA VAL A 28 5.85 2.15 0.86
C VAL A 28 6.08 2.23 2.36
N GLY A 29 5.09 1.77 3.12
CA GLY A 29 5.19 1.62 4.56
C GLY A 29 5.12 0.16 4.98
N LEU A 30 5.69 -0.13 6.16
CA LEU A 30 5.60 -1.41 6.83
C LEU A 30 4.76 -1.27 8.10
N THR A 31 3.88 -2.23 8.34
CA THR A 31 3.07 -2.30 9.56
C THR A 31 3.06 -3.72 10.09
N GLN A 32 3.35 -3.88 11.38
CA GLN A 32 3.24 -5.16 12.04
C GLN A 32 1.93 -5.23 12.84
N TRP A 33 1.16 -6.30 12.64
CA TRP A 33 -0.09 -6.52 13.34
C TRP A 33 -0.28 -8.00 13.69
N LYS A 34 -0.57 -8.30 14.96
CA LYS A 34 -0.75 -9.68 15.48
C LYS A 34 0.35 -10.66 15.02
N GLY A 35 1.60 -10.22 15.04
CA GLY A 35 2.75 -11.03 14.64
C GLY A 35 2.93 -11.21 13.13
N ARG A 36 2.12 -10.56 12.28
CA ARG A 36 2.25 -10.56 10.82
C ARG A 36 2.76 -9.22 10.32
N VAL A 37 3.56 -9.26 9.26
CA VAL A 37 4.06 -8.06 8.57
C VAL A 37 3.16 -7.78 7.37
N TYR A 38 2.75 -6.52 7.25
CA TYR A 38 2.00 -5.98 6.14
C TYR A 38 2.79 -4.84 5.52
N TYR A 39 2.78 -4.77 4.20
CA TYR A 39 3.30 -3.65 3.45
C TYR A 39 2.13 -2.89 2.87
N HIS A 40 2.19 -1.57 2.88
CA HIS A 40 1.18 -0.75 2.24
C HIS A 40 1.83 0.25 1.31
N VAL A 41 1.14 0.51 0.21
CA VAL A 41 1.49 1.55 -0.74
C VAL A 41 0.49 2.68 -0.54
N SER A 42 1.00 3.89 -0.33
CA SER A 42 0.21 5.10 -0.14
C SER A 42 0.75 6.24 -0.98
N GLY A 43 -0.02 7.32 -1.10
CA GLY A 43 0.47 8.54 -1.73
C GLY A 43 -0.32 9.75 -1.28
N VAL A 44 0.08 10.92 -1.79
CA VAL A 44 -0.54 12.21 -1.45
C VAL A 44 -1.33 12.73 -2.65
N HIS A 45 -2.61 12.99 -2.45
CA HIS A 45 -3.49 13.59 -3.44
C HIS A 45 -3.13 15.06 -3.70
N HIS A 46 -3.62 15.64 -4.79
CA HIS A 46 -3.36 17.04 -5.14
C HIS A 46 -3.80 18.05 -4.06
N ASP A 47 -4.82 17.71 -3.28
CA ASP A 47 -5.34 18.51 -2.16
C ASP A 47 -4.56 18.33 -0.84
N GLY A 48 -3.51 17.48 -0.83
CA GLY A 48 -2.68 17.22 0.35
C GLY A 48 -3.15 16.06 1.23
N ARG A 49 -4.28 15.40 0.92
CA ARG A 49 -4.75 14.22 1.66
C ARG A 49 -3.91 13.00 1.34
N ARG A 50 -3.70 12.13 2.33
CA ARG A 50 -3.10 10.82 2.10
C ARG A 50 -4.15 9.82 1.66
N PHE A 51 -3.77 8.97 0.71
CA PHE A 51 -4.59 7.89 0.21
C PHE A 51 -3.83 6.57 0.31
N LEU A 52 -4.51 5.57 0.84
CA LEU A 52 -4.06 4.18 0.76
C LEU A 52 -4.36 3.66 -0.65
N ILE A 53 -3.33 3.14 -1.33
CA ILE A 53 -3.44 2.58 -2.69
C ILE A 53 -3.69 1.07 -2.59
N GLU A 54 -2.81 0.35 -1.89
CA GLU A 54 -2.92 -1.11 -1.78
C GLU A 54 -2.12 -1.66 -0.59
N VAL A 55 -2.55 -2.81 -0.08
CA VAL A 55 -1.91 -3.50 1.04
C VAL A 55 -1.53 -4.91 0.63
N PHE A 56 -0.34 -5.31 1.04
CA PHE A 56 0.26 -6.60 0.76
C PHE A 56 0.61 -7.31 2.07
N ARG A 57 0.52 -8.63 2.07
CA ARG A 57 1.10 -9.49 3.09
C ARG A 57 2.23 -10.34 2.49
N THR A 58 3.16 -10.75 3.31
CA THR A 58 4.15 -11.76 2.90
C THR A 58 3.58 -13.15 3.09
N THR A 59 3.62 -13.98 2.04
CA THR A 59 3.27 -15.40 2.10
C THR A 59 4.37 -16.20 2.80
N ALA A 60 4.08 -17.44 3.18
CA ALA A 60 5.09 -18.36 3.74
C ALA A 60 6.28 -18.60 2.78
N SER A 61 6.07 -18.42 1.47
CA SER A 61 7.11 -18.52 0.43
C SER A 61 7.89 -17.22 0.21
N GLY A 62 7.65 -16.17 1.00
CA GLY A 62 8.35 -14.89 0.89
C GLY A 62 7.86 -13.99 -0.26
N ASN A 63 6.71 -14.31 -0.87
CA ASN A 63 6.11 -13.48 -1.92
C ASN A 63 5.17 -12.45 -1.32
N LEU A 64 5.00 -11.32 -2.01
CA LEU A 64 3.99 -10.31 -1.68
C LEU A 64 2.66 -10.68 -2.32
N GLU A 65 1.61 -10.71 -1.51
CA GLU A 65 0.24 -11.00 -1.94
C GLU A 65 -0.64 -9.81 -1.56
N ALA A 66 -1.31 -9.21 -2.54
CA ALA A 66 -2.30 -8.16 -2.30
C ALA A 66 -3.49 -8.73 -1.52
N ILE A 67 -3.95 -7.99 -0.50
CA ILE A 67 -5.11 -8.38 0.29
C ILE A 67 -6.29 -7.45 0.03
N MET A 68 -7.51 -7.94 0.25
CA MET A 68 -8.72 -7.16 0.05
C MET A 68 -8.93 -6.13 1.18
N ALA A 69 -9.60 -5.02 0.87
CA ALA A 69 -9.81 -3.91 1.81
C ALA A 69 -10.50 -4.32 3.14
N PHE A 70 -11.39 -5.31 3.11
CA PHE A 70 -12.02 -5.84 4.32
C PHE A 70 -11.08 -6.68 5.19
N GLU A 71 -9.96 -7.16 4.64
CA GLU A 71 -8.91 -7.90 5.35
C GLU A 71 -7.81 -6.97 5.89
N TYR A 72 -7.88 -5.67 5.62
CA TYR A 72 -6.86 -4.73 6.08
C TYR A 72 -6.77 -4.77 7.61
N PRO A 73 -5.55 -4.85 8.17
CA PRO A 73 -5.38 -4.82 9.61
C PRO A 73 -5.83 -3.45 10.15
N PRO A 74 -6.39 -3.36 11.37
CA PRO A 74 -6.91 -2.11 11.92
C PRO A 74 -5.96 -0.91 11.81
N PRO A 75 -4.65 -1.04 12.12
CA PRO A 75 -3.73 0.11 12.02
C PRO A 75 -3.58 0.69 10.61
N ILE A 76 -3.83 -0.11 9.57
CA ILE A 76 -3.77 0.35 8.17
C ILE A 76 -5.11 0.95 7.74
N ARG A 77 -6.24 0.39 8.21
CA ARG A 77 -7.57 0.96 7.93
C ARG A 77 -7.71 2.39 8.47
N ASP A 78 -7.03 2.67 9.57
CA ASP A 78 -7.05 3.99 10.20
C ASP A 78 -6.15 5.02 9.48
N LEU A 79 -5.33 4.59 8.49
CA LEU A 79 -4.54 5.52 7.66
C LEU A 79 -5.41 6.33 6.68
N ASP A 80 -6.62 5.84 6.36
CA ASP A 80 -7.51 6.41 5.34
C ASP A 80 -8.41 7.56 5.84
N LEU A 81 -8.26 8.03 7.10
CA LEU A 81 -9.29 8.83 7.78
C LEU A 81 -8.82 10.15 8.42
N LYS A 82 -7.83 10.85 7.86
CA LYS A 82 -7.51 12.24 8.25
C LYS A 82 -7.34 13.18 7.07
#